data_AF-A0A7C3US59-F1
#
_entry.id   AF-A0A7C3US59-F1
#
_cell.length_a   1.000
_cell.length_b   1.000
_cell.length_c   1.000
_cell.angle_alpha   90.00
_cell.angle_beta   90.00
_cell.angle_gamma   90.00
#
_symmetry.space_group_name_H-M   'P 1'
#
loop_
_entity.id
_entity.type
_entity.pdbx_description
1 polymer ?
#
loop_
_entity_poly.entity_id
_entity_poly.type
_entity_poly.pdbx_seq_one_letter_code
_entity_poly.pdbx_strand_id
1 'polypeptide(L)'
;LFQNRVFSLSTFAAVLQSLAMFSVLFLMVFFLQGVKGESPIRAALAILPMPVVQSVLGPLGGYVSDLVGAKWPATAGLVLQGLATFVLSHLAPGSGYDLFLAGIVLMGLGGGLFWSPNTSAVMGSAPRLRLGVASATLATLRQCGMVVSFALALAVAAHSMPFDVMAEVFLGTAGTLGAPVMAAFSLGMDQALRVSTFIVFVAALFTWLANDRGRAGRSRKAV
;
A
#
# COMPACT_ATOMS: atom_id res chain seq x y z
N LEU A 1 -24.98 5.03 4.14
CA LEU A 1 -23.74 4.23 4.12
C LEU A 1 -22.74 4.82 5.11
N PHE A 2 -22.34 6.09 4.96
CA PHE A 2 -21.39 6.75 5.87
C PHE A 2 -21.83 6.98 7.33
N GLN A 3 -23.12 6.84 7.65
CA GLN A 3 -23.57 6.78 9.04
C GLN A 3 -23.16 5.47 9.74
N ASN A 4 -22.86 4.42 8.98
CA ASN A 4 -22.32 3.18 9.53
C ASN A 4 -20.83 3.38 9.82
N ARG A 5 -20.46 3.29 11.10
CA ARG A 5 -19.09 3.47 11.56
C ARG A 5 -18.09 2.50 10.92
N VAL A 6 -18.46 1.23 10.73
CA VAL A 6 -17.60 0.23 10.07
C VAL A 6 -17.38 0.62 8.60
N PHE A 7 -18.45 0.96 7.88
CA PHE A 7 -18.35 1.41 6.48
C PHE A 7 -17.40 2.60 6.35
N SER A 8 -17.59 3.64 7.18
CA SER A 8 -16.81 4.88 7.09
C SER A 8 -15.35 4.68 7.46
N LEU A 9 -15.06 4.03 8.58
CA LEU A 9 -13.68 3.85 9.04
C LEU A 9 -12.89 2.88 8.14
N SER A 10 -13.50 1.78 7.68
CA SER A 10 -12.85 0.84 6.76
C SER A 10 -12.64 1.43 5.36
N THR A 11 -13.57 2.27 4.89
CA THR A 11 -13.38 3.01 3.63
C THR A 11 -12.27 4.04 3.78
N PHE A 12 -12.25 4.79 4.88
CA PHE A 12 -11.22 5.80 5.13
C PHE A 12 -9.83 5.16 5.28
N ALA A 13 -9.73 4.03 5.97
CA ALA A 13 -8.48 3.26 6.05
C ALA A 13 -7.99 2.79 4.67
N ALA A 14 -8.90 2.36 3.78
CA ALA A 14 -8.54 2.00 2.40
C ALA A 14 -8.01 3.20 1.60
N VAL A 15 -8.59 4.39 1.78
CA VAL A 15 -8.11 5.62 1.15
C VAL A 15 -6.71 5.96 1.64
N LEU A 16 -6.48 5.95 2.96
CA LEU A 16 -5.17 6.24 3.55
C LEU A 16 -4.11 5.21 3.10
N GLN A 17 -4.46 3.92 3.08
CA GLN A 17 -3.56 2.88 2.59
C GLN A 17 -3.19 3.14 1.12
N SER A 18 -4.16 3.49 0.27
CA SER A 18 -3.89 3.70 -1.16
C SER A 18 -3.12 5.00 -1.41
N LEU A 19 -3.37 6.03 -0.60
CA LEU A 19 -2.59 7.26 -0.58
C LEU A 19 -1.12 6.99 -0.20
N ALA A 20 -0.88 6.09 0.75
CA ALA A 20 0.46 5.82 1.25
C ALA A 20 1.27 4.86 0.38
N MET A 21 0.65 3.85 -0.23
CA MET A 21 1.37 2.71 -0.82
C MET A 21 1.70 2.85 -2.31
N PHE A 22 0.92 3.60 -3.08
CA PHE A 22 1.14 3.67 -4.54
C PHE A 22 2.36 4.52 -4.91
N SER A 23 2.67 5.56 -4.14
CA SER A 23 3.90 6.34 -4.24
C SER A 23 5.14 5.48 -4.00
N VAL A 24 5.07 4.54 -3.07
CA VAL A 24 6.17 3.63 -2.73
C VAL A 24 6.57 2.78 -3.91
N LEU A 25 5.60 2.18 -4.60
CA LEU A 25 5.87 1.36 -5.79
C LEU A 25 6.62 2.17 -6.86
N PHE A 26 6.17 3.40 -7.11
CA PHE A 26 6.80 4.30 -8.05
C PHE A 26 8.24 4.64 -7.63
N LEU A 27 8.45 5.01 -6.37
CA LEU A 27 9.78 5.32 -5.83
C LEU A 27 10.73 4.12 -5.91
N MET A 28 10.25 2.89 -5.69
CA MET A 28 11.06 1.68 -5.80
C MET A 28 11.51 1.40 -7.23
N VAL A 29 10.65 1.64 -8.23
CA VAL A 29 11.03 1.55 -9.65
C VAL A 29 12.15 2.56 -9.97
N PHE A 30 12.00 3.80 -9.51
CA PHE A 30 13.01 4.85 -9.71
C PHE A 30 14.32 4.56 -8.98
N PHE A 31 14.25 3.97 -7.78
CA PHE A 31 15.42 3.54 -7.05
C PHE A 31 16.20 2.47 -7.82
N LEU A 32 15.52 1.42 -8.31
CA LEU A 32 16.19 0.36 -9.05
C LEU A 32 16.80 0.86 -10.37
N GLN A 33 16.10 1.70 -11.12
CA GLN A 33 16.59 2.19 -12.40
C GLN A 33 17.63 3.31 -12.23
N GLY A 34 17.30 4.37 -11.49
CA GLY A 34 18.14 5.55 -11.36
C GLY A 34 19.31 5.39 -10.39
N VAL A 35 19.11 4.70 -9.25
CA VAL A 35 20.13 4.54 -8.21
C VAL A 35 20.95 3.27 -8.41
N LYS A 36 20.29 2.13 -8.66
CA LYS A 36 20.97 0.84 -8.88
C LYS A 36 21.41 0.62 -10.33
N GLY A 37 20.93 1.43 -11.28
CA GLY A 37 21.27 1.26 -12.70
C GLY A 37 20.68 -0.01 -13.33
N GLU A 38 19.65 -0.58 -12.71
CA GLU A 38 18.98 -1.77 -13.26
C GLU A 38 18.16 -1.40 -14.50
N SER A 39 18.08 -2.33 -15.46
CA SER A 39 17.21 -2.14 -16.62
C SER A 39 15.72 -2.16 -16.21
N PRO A 40 14.82 -1.55 -17.01
CA PRO A 40 13.38 -1.54 -16.72
C PRO A 40 12.80 -2.93 -16.46
N ILE A 41 13.24 -3.93 -17.24
CA ILE A 41 12.77 -5.32 -17.10
C ILE A 41 13.22 -5.94 -15.79
N ARG A 42 14.46 -5.68 -15.34
CA ARG A 42 14.97 -6.18 -14.05
C ARG A 42 14.27 -5.48 -12.89
N ALA A 43 14.06 -4.17 -12.99
CA ALA A 43 13.30 -3.42 -11.99
C ALA A 43 11.87 -3.95 -11.83
N ALA A 44 11.18 -4.23 -12.95
CA ALA A 44 9.85 -4.82 -12.94
C ALA A 44 9.85 -6.24 -12.32
N LEU A 45 10.82 -7.09 -12.69
CA LEU A 45 10.96 -8.44 -12.12
C LEU A 45 11.25 -8.42 -10.61
N ALA A 46 12.04 -7.46 -10.14
CA ALA A 46 12.36 -7.30 -8.72
C ALA A 46 11.12 -6.92 -7.87
N ILE A 47 10.16 -6.20 -8.46
CA ILE A 47 8.93 -5.77 -7.80
C ILE A 47 7.82 -6.84 -7.88
N LEU A 48 7.89 -7.72 -8.88
CA LEU A 48 6.93 -8.79 -9.13
C LEU A 48 6.53 -9.64 -7.90
N PRO A 49 7.42 -9.93 -6.92
CA PRO A 49 7.04 -10.68 -5.74
C PRO A 49 5.90 -10.05 -4.93
N MET A 50 5.79 -8.71 -4.89
CA MET A 50 4.73 -8.04 -4.13
C MET A 50 3.32 -8.45 -4.58
N PRO A 51 2.89 -8.25 -5.84
CA PRO A 51 1.56 -8.65 -6.28
C PRO A 51 1.36 -10.17 -6.28
N VAL A 52 2.42 -10.98 -6.48
CA VAL A 52 2.35 -12.44 -6.38
C VAL A 52 1.99 -12.88 -4.96
N VAL A 53 2.76 -12.41 -3.97
CA VAL A 53 2.52 -12.70 -2.55
C VAL A 53 1.14 -12.18 -2.14
N GLN A 54 0.79 -10.96 -2.53
CA GLN A 54 -0.52 -10.38 -2.25
C GLN A 54 -1.67 -11.23 -2.81
N SER A 55 -1.53 -11.75 -4.03
CA SER A 55 -2.55 -12.58 -4.68
C SER A 55 -2.73 -13.92 -3.99
N VAL A 56 -1.63 -14.55 -3.56
CA VAL A 56 -1.64 -15.82 -2.82
C VAL A 56 -2.20 -15.65 -1.41
N LEU A 57 -1.89 -14.54 -0.74
CA LEU A 57 -2.31 -14.27 0.64
C LEU A 57 -3.72 -13.67 0.74
N GLY A 58 -4.26 -13.12 -0.34
CA GLY A 58 -5.61 -12.56 -0.38
C GLY A 58 -6.71 -13.52 0.11
N PRO A 59 -6.78 -14.76 -0.42
CA PRO A 59 -7.69 -15.79 0.07
C PRO A 59 -7.48 -16.13 1.54
N LEU A 60 -6.23 -16.22 2.00
CA LEU A 60 -5.92 -16.49 3.41
C LEU A 60 -6.43 -15.37 4.31
N GLY A 61 -6.25 -14.11 3.92
CA GLY A 61 -6.80 -12.96 4.63
C GLY A 61 -8.32 -13.04 4.75
N GLY A 62 -9.00 -13.39 3.66
CA GLY A 62 -10.46 -13.61 3.66
C GLY A 62 -10.88 -14.72 4.63
N TYR A 63 -10.23 -15.88 4.55
CA TYR A 63 -10.47 -17.01 5.44
C TYR A 63 -10.28 -16.64 6.93
N VAL A 64 -9.18 -15.97 7.27
CA VAL A 64 -8.93 -15.52 8.65
C VAL A 64 -9.99 -14.50 9.08
N SER A 65 -10.42 -13.61 8.19
CA SER A 65 -11.50 -12.66 8.45
C SER A 65 -12.83 -13.33 8.76
N ASP A 66 -13.14 -14.45 8.11
CA ASP A 66 -14.37 -15.20 8.38
C ASP A 66 -14.33 -15.87 9.77
N LEU A 67 -13.14 -16.24 10.25
CA LEU A 67 -12.95 -16.87 11.57
C LEU A 67 -12.95 -15.89 12.74
N VAL A 68 -12.16 -14.81 12.65
CA VAL A 68 -11.91 -13.89 13.78
C VAL A 68 -12.46 -12.49 13.57
N GLY A 69 -13.16 -12.26 12.46
CA GLY A 69 -13.64 -10.95 12.01
C GLY A 69 -12.57 -10.15 11.28
N ALA A 70 -13.01 -9.26 10.39
CA ALA A 70 -12.12 -8.52 9.49
C ALA A 70 -11.10 -7.60 10.18
N LYS A 71 -11.43 -7.10 11.38
CA LYS A 71 -10.63 -6.12 12.11
C LYS A 71 -9.17 -6.56 12.31
N TRP A 72 -8.98 -7.79 12.81
CA TRP A 72 -7.67 -8.30 13.18
C TRP A 72 -6.73 -8.50 11.99
N PRO A 73 -7.10 -9.28 10.95
CA PRO A 73 -6.24 -9.46 9.79
C PRO A 73 -6.03 -8.15 9.03
N ALA A 74 -7.06 -7.28 8.92
CA ALA A 74 -6.89 -5.99 8.26
C ALA A 74 -5.89 -5.07 8.98
N THR A 75 -5.97 -4.99 10.31
CA THR A 75 -5.03 -4.19 11.11
C THR A 75 -3.61 -4.74 11.01
N ALA A 76 -3.46 -6.07 11.12
CA ALA A 76 -2.17 -6.72 10.97
C ALA A 76 -1.55 -6.47 9.58
N GLY A 77 -2.38 -6.53 8.52
CA GLY A 77 -1.94 -6.24 7.17
C GLY A 77 -1.43 -4.81 6.96
N LEU A 78 -2.05 -3.83 7.61
CA LEU A 78 -1.56 -2.45 7.59
C LEU A 78 -0.30 -2.28 8.43
N VAL A 79 -0.21 -2.90 9.62
CA VAL A 79 1.02 -2.87 10.41
C VAL A 79 2.19 -3.47 9.63
N LEU A 80 2.00 -4.59 8.93
CA LEU A 80 3.02 -5.18 8.07
C LEU A 80 3.46 -4.24 6.94
N GLN A 81 2.53 -3.53 6.29
CA GLN A 81 2.86 -2.53 5.27
C GLN A 81 3.60 -1.31 5.87
N GLY A 82 3.25 -0.89 7.09
CA GLY A 82 3.96 0.15 7.82
C GLY A 82 5.40 -0.26 8.12
N LEU A 83 5.60 -1.48 8.60
CA LEU A 83 6.93 -2.06 8.81
C LEU A 83 7.70 -2.20 7.50
N ALA A 84 7.04 -2.63 6.42
CA ALA A 84 7.68 -2.77 5.11
C ALA A 84 8.20 -1.44 4.59
N THR A 85 7.39 -0.38 4.64
CA THR A 85 7.81 0.97 4.23
C THR A 85 8.90 1.54 5.12
N PHE A 86 8.85 1.26 6.41
CA PHE A 86 9.91 1.64 7.34
C PHE A 86 11.23 0.92 7.01
N VAL A 87 11.20 -0.38 6.74
CA VAL A 87 12.39 -1.15 6.31
C VAL A 87 12.95 -0.59 5.01
N LEU A 88 12.07 -0.33 4.03
CA LEU A 88 12.47 0.23 2.74
C LEU A 88 13.03 1.66 2.85
N SER A 89 12.65 2.44 3.88
CA SER A 89 13.20 3.79 4.08
C SER A 89 14.70 3.79 4.36
N HIS A 90 15.25 2.64 4.82
CA HIS A 90 16.67 2.47 5.08
C HIS A 90 17.46 2.02 3.85
N LEU A 91 16.84 1.97 2.66
CA LEU A 91 17.54 1.67 1.42
C LEU A 91 18.50 2.80 1.05
N ALA A 92 19.76 2.42 0.88
CA ALA A 92 20.83 3.26 0.39
C ALA A 92 21.40 2.68 -0.92
N PRO A 93 22.16 3.46 -1.71
CA PRO A 93 22.76 2.99 -2.95
C PRO A 93 23.59 1.70 -2.79
N GLY A 94 24.22 1.50 -1.62
CA GLY A 94 25.00 0.30 -1.28
C GLY A 94 24.20 -0.88 -0.71
N SER A 95 22.90 -0.74 -0.45
CA SER A 95 22.11 -1.80 0.19
C SER A 95 22.01 -3.06 -0.68
N GLY A 96 22.07 -4.23 -0.06
CA GLY A 96 21.88 -5.51 -0.74
C GLY A 96 20.44 -5.71 -1.23
N TYR A 97 20.27 -6.62 -2.19
CA TYR A 97 18.96 -6.98 -2.74
C TYR A 97 18.02 -7.60 -1.69
N ASP A 98 18.57 -8.27 -0.68
CA ASP A 98 17.78 -8.96 0.36
C ASP A 98 16.90 -8.00 1.17
N LEU A 99 17.41 -6.79 1.49
CA LEU A 99 16.65 -5.78 2.22
C LEU A 99 15.45 -5.28 1.40
N PHE A 100 15.69 -5.05 0.11
CA PHE A 100 14.65 -4.67 -0.84
C PHE A 100 13.61 -5.78 -0.97
N LEU A 101 14.04 -7.02 -1.21
CA LEU A 101 13.15 -8.17 -1.36
C LEU A 101 12.30 -8.41 -0.11
N ALA A 102 12.90 -8.31 1.09
CA ALA A 102 12.18 -8.43 2.35
C ALA A 102 11.08 -7.38 2.47
N GLY A 103 11.37 -6.12 2.12
CA GLY A 103 10.38 -5.04 2.10
C GLY A 103 9.24 -5.30 1.10
N ILE A 104 9.56 -5.69 -0.14
CA ILE A 104 8.58 -6.01 -1.20
C ILE A 104 7.68 -7.19 -0.80
N VAL A 105 8.25 -8.25 -0.21
CA VAL A 105 7.47 -9.39 0.28
C VAL A 105 6.57 -8.98 1.44
N LEU A 106 7.08 -8.20 2.41
CA LEU A 106 6.28 -7.69 3.53
C LEU A 106 5.12 -6.79 3.05
N MET A 107 5.34 -5.96 2.03
CA MET A 107 4.27 -5.19 1.38
C MET A 107 3.19 -6.11 0.80
N GLY A 108 3.59 -7.17 0.09
CA GLY A 108 2.66 -8.14 -0.50
C GLY A 108 1.84 -8.89 0.57
N LEU A 109 2.51 -9.39 1.62
CA LEU A 109 1.88 -10.05 2.77
C LEU A 109 0.83 -9.13 3.41
N GLY A 110 1.24 -7.89 3.71
CA GLY A 110 0.36 -6.92 4.34
C GLY A 110 -0.81 -6.51 3.45
N GLY A 111 -0.59 -6.36 2.14
CA GLY A 111 -1.64 -6.06 1.17
C GLY A 111 -2.70 -7.17 1.09
N GLY A 112 -2.27 -8.44 1.10
CA GLY A 112 -3.17 -9.59 1.07
C GLY A 112 -4.05 -9.69 2.31
N LEU A 113 -3.45 -9.47 3.49
CA LEU A 113 -4.15 -9.46 4.78
C LEU A 113 -5.03 -8.23 4.99
N PHE A 114 -4.78 -7.11 4.29
CA PHE A 114 -5.60 -5.91 4.40
C PHE A 114 -6.81 -5.94 3.46
N TRP A 115 -6.59 -6.07 2.16
CA TRP A 115 -7.60 -5.76 1.16
C TRP A 115 -8.83 -6.66 1.22
N SER A 116 -8.61 -7.98 1.35
CA SER A 116 -9.69 -8.96 1.37
C SER A 116 -10.59 -8.76 2.62
N PRO A 117 -10.05 -8.75 3.86
CA PRO A 117 -10.82 -8.45 5.06
C PRO A 117 -11.49 -7.08 5.06
N ASN A 118 -10.79 -6.03 4.62
CA ASN A 118 -11.34 -4.69 4.59
C ASN A 118 -12.54 -4.59 3.64
N THR A 119 -12.43 -5.20 2.46
CA THR A 119 -13.54 -5.24 1.48
C THR A 119 -14.73 -5.99 2.05
N SER A 120 -14.50 -7.14 2.71
CA SER A 120 -15.55 -7.90 3.39
C SER A 120 -16.24 -7.09 4.51
N ALA A 121 -15.49 -6.30 5.28
CA ALA A 121 -16.06 -5.42 6.30
C ALA A 121 -16.95 -4.32 5.69
N VAL A 122 -16.47 -3.65 4.63
CA VAL A 122 -17.23 -2.60 3.94
C VAL A 122 -18.52 -3.19 3.35
N MET A 123 -18.42 -4.28 2.58
CA MET A 123 -19.59 -4.92 1.96
C MET A 123 -20.54 -5.50 3.00
N GLY A 124 -20.00 -6.12 4.05
CA GLY A 124 -20.78 -6.71 5.14
C GLY A 124 -21.55 -5.69 5.99
N SER A 125 -21.12 -4.43 6.00
CA SER A 125 -21.75 -3.31 6.72
C SER A 125 -22.81 -2.56 5.90
N ALA A 126 -22.88 -2.80 4.58
CA ALA A 126 -23.82 -2.15 3.68
C ALA A 126 -25.13 -2.96 3.52
N PRO A 127 -26.29 -2.29 3.36
CA PRO A 127 -27.54 -2.97 3.01
C PRO A 127 -27.43 -3.71 1.67
N ARG A 128 -28.05 -4.90 1.55
CA ARG A 128 -27.98 -5.74 0.34
C ARG A 128 -28.34 -4.99 -0.95
N LEU A 129 -29.40 -4.17 -0.90
CA LEU A 129 -29.87 -3.32 -2.01
C LEU A 129 -28.89 -2.21 -2.42
N ARG A 130 -27.87 -1.93 -1.62
CA ARG A 130 -26.87 -0.85 -1.85
C ARG A 130 -25.44 -1.39 -1.98
N LEU A 131 -25.25 -2.70 -2.15
CA LEU A 131 -23.92 -3.29 -2.31
C LEU A 131 -23.17 -2.75 -3.53
N GLY A 132 -23.88 -2.55 -4.66
CA GLY A 132 -23.28 -1.91 -5.85
C GLY A 132 -22.77 -0.51 -5.56
N VAL A 133 -23.57 0.31 -4.86
CA VAL A 133 -23.18 1.68 -4.45
C VAL A 133 -22.01 1.66 -3.46
N ALA A 134 -22.04 0.74 -2.49
CA ALA A 134 -20.96 0.56 -1.52
C ALA A 134 -19.63 0.20 -2.19
N SER A 135 -19.64 -0.77 -3.09
CA SER A 135 -18.46 -1.20 -3.84
C SER A 135 -17.92 -0.09 -4.74
N ALA A 136 -18.81 0.58 -5.50
CA ALA A 136 -18.43 1.71 -6.34
C ALA A 136 -17.83 2.85 -5.51
N THR A 137 -18.41 3.17 -4.37
CA THR A 137 -17.90 4.21 -3.46
C THR A 137 -16.50 3.87 -2.95
N LEU A 138 -16.29 2.63 -2.49
CA LEU A 138 -14.98 2.17 -2.03
C LEU A 138 -13.93 2.23 -3.15
N ALA A 139 -14.29 1.75 -4.34
CA ALA A 139 -13.40 1.78 -5.51
C ALA A 139 -13.04 3.22 -5.90
N THR A 140 -14.02 4.12 -6.04
CA THR A 140 -13.78 5.52 -6.41
C THR A 140 -12.89 6.22 -5.40
N LEU A 141 -13.20 6.11 -4.10
CA LEU A 141 -12.40 6.76 -3.06
C LEU A 141 -10.97 6.20 -3.01
N ARG A 142 -10.81 4.90 -3.23
CA ARG A 142 -9.49 4.27 -3.37
C ARG A 142 -8.71 4.87 -4.53
N GLN A 143 -9.35 5.01 -5.70
CA GLN A 143 -8.70 5.60 -6.87
C GLN A 143 -8.31 7.06 -6.63
N CYS A 144 -9.13 7.83 -5.91
CA CYS A 144 -8.74 9.18 -5.50
C CYS A 144 -7.47 9.17 -4.64
N GLY A 145 -7.39 8.28 -3.64
CA GLY A 145 -6.16 8.12 -2.83
C GLY A 145 -4.95 7.77 -3.68
N MET A 146 -5.12 6.85 -4.63
CA MET A 146 -4.08 6.41 -5.55
C MET A 146 -3.56 7.52 -6.47
N VAL A 147 -4.45 8.33 -7.04
CA VAL A 147 -4.08 9.47 -7.91
C VAL A 147 -3.29 10.52 -7.12
N VAL A 148 -3.72 10.84 -5.90
CA VAL A 148 -2.98 11.76 -5.02
C VAL A 148 -1.61 11.19 -4.66
N SER A 149 -1.53 9.87 -4.41
CA SER A 149 -0.26 9.18 -4.16
C SER A 149 0.75 9.37 -5.29
N PHE A 150 0.33 9.16 -6.54
CA PHE A 150 1.18 9.37 -7.71
C PHE A 150 1.60 10.83 -7.89
N ALA A 151 0.69 11.77 -7.68
CA ALA A 151 1.01 13.19 -7.75
C ALA A 151 2.09 13.59 -6.73
N LEU A 152 2.01 13.06 -5.49
CA LEU A 152 3.03 13.28 -4.46
C LEU A 152 4.38 12.65 -4.85
N ALA A 153 4.37 11.42 -5.38
CA ALA A 153 5.61 10.76 -5.82
C ALA A 153 6.30 11.55 -6.93
N LEU A 154 5.54 12.03 -7.91
CA LEU A 154 6.03 12.87 -9.00
C LEU A 154 6.54 14.22 -8.49
N ALA A 155 5.86 14.84 -7.53
CA ALA A 155 6.31 16.10 -6.93
C ALA A 155 7.65 15.94 -6.19
N VAL A 156 7.82 14.85 -5.42
CA VAL A 156 9.08 14.52 -4.74
C VAL A 156 10.19 14.27 -5.77
N ALA A 157 9.90 13.52 -6.83
CA ALA A 157 10.85 13.27 -7.91
C ALA A 157 11.26 14.58 -8.61
N ALA A 158 10.30 15.39 -9.04
CA ALA A 158 10.53 16.67 -9.72
C ALA A 158 11.26 17.70 -8.84
N HIS A 159 11.10 17.65 -7.52
CA HIS A 159 11.88 18.48 -6.60
C HIS A 159 13.35 18.01 -6.50
N SER A 160 13.59 16.71 -6.65
CA SER A 160 14.90 16.09 -6.45
C SER A 160 15.74 16.01 -7.73
N MET A 161 15.11 16.02 -8.91
CA MET A 161 15.77 15.91 -10.20
C MET A 161 15.06 16.72 -11.30
N PRO A 162 15.80 17.23 -12.30
CA PRO A 162 15.23 17.83 -13.50
C PRO A 162 14.31 16.87 -14.27
N PHE A 163 13.32 17.41 -14.99
CA PHE A 163 12.30 16.61 -15.68
C PHE A 163 12.87 15.71 -16.78
N ASP A 164 13.88 16.18 -17.51
CA ASP A 164 14.62 15.44 -18.52
C ASP A 164 15.28 14.18 -17.92
N VAL A 165 15.96 14.34 -16.79
CA VAL A 165 16.57 13.21 -16.06
C VAL A 165 15.49 12.24 -15.57
N MET A 166 14.39 12.76 -15.02
CA MET A 166 13.27 11.92 -14.58
C MET A 166 12.66 11.11 -15.74
N ALA A 167 12.52 11.73 -16.91
CA ALA A 167 12.01 11.08 -18.13
C ALA A 167 12.98 10.01 -18.63
N GLU A 168 14.27 10.25 -18.64
CA GLU A 168 15.28 9.25 -19.04
C GLU A 168 15.30 8.05 -18.09
N VAL A 169 15.21 8.27 -16.77
CA VAL A 169 15.10 7.18 -15.78
C VAL A 169 13.82 6.38 -15.99
N PHE A 170 12.72 7.06 -16.30
CA PHE A 170 11.44 6.39 -16.56
C PHE A 170 11.44 5.58 -17.87
N LEU A 171 12.10 6.09 -18.91
CA LEU A 171 12.24 5.43 -20.20
C LEU A 171 13.32 4.33 -20.18
N GLY A 172 14.11 4.24 -19.11
CA GLY A 172 15.23 3.30 -19.00
C GLY A 172 16.40 3.62 -19.92
N THR A 173 16.47 4.87 -20.39
CA THR A 173 17.55 5.38 -21.25
C THR A 173 18.61 6.11 -20.44
N ALA A 174 18.30 6.50 -19.20
CA ALA A 174 19.28 7.05 -18.28
C ALA A 174 20.34 5.98 -17.93
N GLY A 175 21.59 6.40 -17.86
CA GLY A 175 22.59 5.69 -17.06
C GLY A 175 22.31 5.84 -15.56
N THR A 176 23.25 5.42 -14.73
CA THR A 176 23.18 5.70 -13.28
C THR A 176 23.13 7.21 -13.04
N LEU A 177 22.24 7.65 -12.14
CA LEU A 177 22.14 9.06 -11.76
C LEU A 177 23.49 9.60 -11.27
N GLY A 178 23.80 10.84 -11.65
CA GLY A 178 24.97 11.54 -11.10
C GLY A 178 24.88 11.63 -9.58
N ALA A 179 26.03 11.53 -8.90
CA ALA A 179 26.12 11.50 -7.43
C ALA A 179 25.24 12.53 -6.68
N PRO A 180 25.19 13.83 -7.05
CA PRO A 180 24.36 14.80 -6.33
C PRO A 180 22.85 14.54 -6.49
N VAL A 181 22.41 14.14 -7.69
CA VAL A 181 20.99 13.82 -7.97
C VAL A 181 20.59 12.52 -7.26
N MET A 182 21.47 11.52 -7.28
CA MET A 182 21.27 10.26 -6.57
C MET A 182 21.11 10.47 -5.06
N ALA A 183 21.93 11.36 -4.47
CA ALA A 183 21.83 11.70 -3.05
C ALA A 183 20.53 12.45 -2.71
N ALA A 184 20.15 13.45 -3.52
CA ALA A 184 18.90 14.19 -3.34
C ALA A 184 17.67 13.28 -3.46
N PHE A 185 17.64 12.41 -4.48
CA PHE A 185 16.58 11.43 -4.66
C PHE A 185 16.48 10.45 -3.49
N SER A 186 17.62 9.91 -3.03
CA SER A 186 17.64 8.95 -1.91
C SER A 186 17.11 9.57 -0.62
N LEU A 187 17.44 10.85 -0.36
CA LEU A 187 16.89 11.61 0.78
C LEU A 187 15.38 11.82 0.65
N GLY A 188 14.91 12.28 -0.51
CA GLY A 188 13.48 12.48 -0.77
C GLY A 188 12.69 11.18 -0.66
N MET A 189 13.27 10.07 -1.13
CA MET A 189 12.70 8.73 -1.02
C MET A 189 12.57 8.29 0.46
N ASP A 190 13.62 8.42 1.28
CA ASP A 190 13.54 8.09 2.72
C ASP A 190 12.44 8.90 3.42
N GLN A 191 12.38 10.21 3.17
CA GLN A 191 11.34 11.07 3.73
C GLN A 191 9.93 10.65 3.30
N ALA A 192 9.73 10.39 2.01
CA ALA A 192 8.45 9.96 1.47
C ALA A 192 8.03 8.61 2.08
N LEU A 193 8.96 7.65 2.23
CA LEU A 193 8.69 6.35 2.83
C LEU A 193 8.28 6.47 4.30
N ARG A 194 8.94 7.33 5.09
CA ARG A 194 8.55 7.58 6.48
C ARG A 194 7.19 8.25 6.61
N VAL A 195 6.86 9.18 5.70
CA VAL A 195 5.52 9.78 5.64
C VAL A 195 4.48 8.69 5.31
N SER A 196 4.75 7.84 4.32
CA SER A 196 3.88 6.69 4.01
C SER A 196 3.73 5.73 5.18
N THR A 197 4.80 5.43 5.92
CA THR A 197 4.77 4.64 7.15
C THR A 197 3.81 5.26 8.17
N PHE A 198 3.92 6.56 8.43
CA PHE A 198 3.02 7.26 9.34
C PHE A 198 1.56 7.17 8.88
N ILE A 199 1.27 7.44 7.61
CA ILE A 199 -0.08 7.38 7.04
C ILE A 199 -0.66 5.96 7.17
N VAL A 200 0.14 4.91 6.93
CA VAL A 200 -0.31 3.52 7.09
C VAL A 200 -0.59 3.16 8.54
N PHE A 201 0.22 3.62 9.50
CA PHE A 201 -0.09 3.40 10.91
C PHE A 201 -1.37 4.13 11.35
N VAL A 202 -1.60 5.32 10.82
CA VAL A 202 -2.89 6.02 11.00
C VAL A 202 -4.02 5.20 10.39
N ALA A 203 -3.86 4.66 9.18
CA ALA A 203 -4.84 3.76 8.58
C ALA A 203 -5.10 2.52 9.45
N ALA A 204 -4.06 1.94 10.04
CA ALA A 204 -4.16 0.79 10.94
C ALA A 204 -4.99 1.13 12.18
N LEU A 205 -4.81 2.33 12.73
CA LEU A 205 -5.63 2.83 13.83
C LEU A 205 -7.11 2.97 13.41
N PHE A 206 -7.40 3.51 12.22
CA PHE A 206 -8.77 3.61 11.71
C PHE A 206 -9.42 2.24 11.54
N THR A 207 -8.70 1.26 10.96
CA THR A 207 -9.16 -0.13 10.85
C THR A 207 -9.40 -0.76 12.22
N TRP A 208 -8.51 -0.52 13.19
CA TRP A 208 -8.66 -1.01 14.55
C TRP A 208 -9.91 -0.44 15.26
N LEU A 209 -10.19 0.84 15.01
CA LEU A 209 -11.35 1.57 15.54
C LEU A 209 -12.67 1.23 14.82
N ALA A 210 -12.61 0.59 13.66
CA ALA A 210 -13.76 0.10 12.88
C ALA A 210 -14.48 -1.12 13.52
N ASN A 211 -14.39 -1.25 14.84
CA ASN A 211 -14.76 -2.41 15.64
C ASN A 211 -16.10 -3.06 15.28
N ASP A 212 -16.04 -4.33 14.88
CA ASP A 212 -17.17 -5.13 14.42
C ASP A 212 -17.73 -6.02 15.54
N ARG A 213 -18.14 -5.42 16.67
CA ARG A 213 -18.72 -6.16 17.83
C ARG A 213 -20.09 -6.81 17.54
N GLY A 214 -20.56 -6.85 16.29
CA GLY A 214 -21.96 -7.11 15.95
C GLY A 214 -22.34 -8.53 15.51
N ARG A 215 -21.40 -9.44 15.20
CA ARG A 215 -21.76 -10.73 14.53
C ARG A 215 -21.46 -12.03 15.27
N ALA A 216 -20.67 -12.02 16.34
CA ALA A 216 -20.39 -13.25 17.10
C ALA A 216 -21.62 -13.84 17.86
N GLY A 217 -22.78 -13.19 17.84
CA GLY A 217 -23.97 -13.62 18.61
C GLY A 217 -25.20 -14.06 17.81
N ARG A 218 -25.24 -13.97 16.47
CA ARG A 218 -26.51 -14.16 15.71
C ARG A 218 -26.61 -15.40 14.83
N SER A 219 -25.53 -16.16 14.59
CA SER A 219 -25.62 -17.40 13.79
C SER A 219 -25.97 -18.66 14.60
N ARG A 220 -26.21 -18.55 15.91
CA ARG A 220 -26.63 -19.67 16.78
C ARG A 220 -28.14 -19.68 17.10
N LYS A 221 -28.94 -18.80 16.45
CA LYS A 221 -30.39 -18.70 16.64
C LYS A 221 -31.16 -18.68 15.31
N ALA A 222 -30.82 -19.59 14.41
CA ALA A 222 -31.75 -20.06 13.39
C ALA A 222 -31.74 -21.59 13.51
N VAL A 223 -32.59 -22.04 14.45
CA VAL A 223 -33.14 -23.40 14.47
C VAL A 223 -34.03 -23.54 13.26
#